data_AF-R5KB62-F1
#
_entry.id   AF-R5KB62-F1
#
_cell.length_a   1.000
_cell.length_b   1.000
_cell.length_c   1.000
_cell.angle_alpha   90.00
_cell.angle_beta   90.00
_cell.angle_gamma   90.00
#
_symmetry.space_group_name_H-M   'P 1'
#
loop_
_entity.id
_entity.type
_entity.pdbx_description
1 polymer ?
#
loop_
_entity_poly.entity_id
_entity_poly.type
_entity_poly.pdbx_seq_one_letter_code
_entity_poly.pdbx_strand_id
1 'polypeptide(L)'
;MSGSAAFFEADCKSFILASGAAIRPYFNGGNSGNRILSVAVDINGQKGPNIIGRDFFILCLYNNGVIDDTDDGLTDDDGELLEVSIPISREDREKLYTNICASDSSKTTGCFGKILNDNWEMTY
;
A
#
# COMPACT_ATOMS: atom_id res chain seq x y z
N MET A 1 9.44 20.08 -5.79
CA MET A 1 9.66 18.62 -5.56
C MET A 1 9.28 17.92 -6.85
N SER A 2 10.22 17.27 -7.54
CA SER A 2 9.86 16.41 -8.68
C SER A 2 9.23 15.15 -8.10
N GLY A 3 7.95 14.91 -8.39
CA GLY A 3 7.31 13.66 -7.99
C GLY A 3 7.93 12.51 -8.77
N SER A 4 8.49 11.53 -8.07
CA SER A 4 8.87 10.25 -8.67
C SER A 4 7.61 9.44 -8.91
N ALA A 5 7.48 8.84 -10.10
CA ALA A 5 6.35 7.98 -10.41
C ALA A 5 6.51 6.62 -9.70
N ALA A 6 5.43 6.13 -9.08
CA ALA A 6 5.36 4.74 -8.65
C ALA A 6 5.24 3.83 -9.90
N PHE A 7 6.06 2.77 -9.96
CA PHE A 7 6.06 1.84 -11.08
C PHE A 7 5.04 0.72 -10.87
N PHE A 8 4.14 0.53 -11.83
CA PHE A 8 3.17 -0.57 -11.84
C PHE A 8 3.23 -1.29 -13.18
N GLU A 9 3.04 -2.62 -13.17
CA GLU A 9 2.94 -3.41 -14.38
C GLU A 9 1.73 -2.97 -15.22
N ALA A 10 1.95 -2.78 -16.52
CA ALA A 10 0.94 -2.28 -17.46
C ALA A 10 -0.14 -3.30 -17.82
N ASP A 11 0.07 -4.59 -17.50
CA ASP A 11 -0.83 -5.69 -17.86
C ASP A 11 -2.07 -5.77 -16.93
N CYS A 12 -2.07 -4.99 -15.85
CA CYS A 12 -3.18 -4.92 -14.90
C CYS A 12 -4.20 -3.84 -15.28
N LYS A 13 -5.49 -4.21 -15.32
CA LYS A 13 -6.57 -3.27 -15.66
C LYS A 13 -6.91 -2.35 -14.48
N SER A 14 -7.15 -1.08 -14.80
CA SER A 14 -7.67 -0.07 -13.87
C SER A 14 -9.13 0.22 -14.16
N PHE A 15 -9.89 0.53 -13.11
CA PHE A 15 -11.30 0.85 -13.18
C PHE A 15 -11.55 2.18 -12.47
N ILE A 16 -12.43 3.01 -13.03
CA ILE A 16 -12.92 4.22 -12.38
C ILE A 16 -14.27 3.91 -11.77
N LEU A 17 -14.42 4.17 -10.49
CA LEU A 17 -15.68 4.06 -9.78
C LEU A 17 -16.54 5.29 -10.04
N ALA A 18 -17.86 5.17 -9.85
CA ALA A 18 -18.79 6.29 -10.01
C ALA A 18 -18.46 7.49 -9.09
N SER A 19 -17.74 7.26 -7.99
CA SER A 19 -17.23 8.30 -7.10
C SER A 19 -16.06 9.11 -7.68
N GLY A 20 -15.46 8.65 -8.79
CA GLY A 20 -14.27 9.23 -9.40
C GLY A 20 -12.96 8.63 -8.88
N ALA A 21 -12.99 7.79 -7.84
CA ALA A 21 -11.82 7.04 -7.40
C ALA A 21 -11.41 6.00 -8.45
N ALA A 22 -10.11 5.75 -8.59
CA ALA A 22 -9.58 4.68 -9.41
C ALA A 22 -9.12 3.50 -8.55
N ILE A 23 -9.39 2.29 -9.03
CA ILE A 23 -8.86 1.07 -8.42
C ILE A 23 -8.17 0.20 -9.47
N ARG A 24 -7.10 -0.48 -9.08
CA ARG A 24 -6.41 -1.49 -9.89
C ARG A 24 -6.21 -2.74 -9.04
N PRO A 25 -7.12 -3.71 -9.13
CA PRO A 25 -6.92 -5.01 -8.49
C PRO A 25 -5.86 -5.82 -9.23
N TYR A 26 -5.01 -6.48 -8.46
CA TYR A 26 -3.99 -7.42 -8.91
C TYR A 26 -4.11 -8.72 -8.10
N PHE A 27 -4.44 -9.81 -8.78
CA PHE A 27 -4.53 -11.12 -8.17
C PHE A 27 -3.13 -11.71 -8.02
N ASN A 28 -2.70 -11.98 -6.78
CA ASN A 28 -1.33 -12.42 -6.48
C ASN A 28 -1.10 -13.92 -6.75
N GLY A 29 -2.12 -14.67 -7.21
CA GLY A 29 -1.95 -16.03 -7.75
C GLY A 29 -1.44 -17.08 -6.76
N GLY A 30 -1.39 -16.79 -5.46
CA GLY A 30 -0.75 -17.65 -4.45
C GLY A 30 0.79 -17.59 -4.45
N ASN A 31 1.41 -16.78 -5.31
CA ASN A 31 2.86 -16.60 -5.37
C ASN A 31 3.38 -15.65 -4.28
N SER A 32 2.49 -14.90 -3.61
CA SER A 32 2.80 -13.99 -2.50
C SER A 32 2.35 -14.57 -1.15
N GLY A 33 2.52 -15.89 -0.96
CA GLY A 33 2.15 -16.56 0.29
C GLY A 33 0.67 -16.44 0.64
N ASN A 34 0.37 -15.79 1.78
CA ASN A 34 -1.00 -15.63 2.29
C ASN A 34 -1.77 -14.48 1.62
N ARG A 35 -1.10 -13.61 0.85
CA ARG A 35 -1.72 -12.49 0.16
C ARG A 35 -2.44 -12.94 -1.11
N ILE A 36 -3.74 -12.68 -1.19
CA ILE A 36 -4.60 -13.10 -2.32
C ILE A 36 -4.73 -11.98 -3.36
N LEU A 37 -4.92 -10.74 -2.92
CA LEU A 37 -5.25 -9.61 -3.79
C LEU A 37 -4.55 -8.36 -3.29
N SER A 38 -3.89 -7.65 -4.19
CA SER A 38 -3.36 -6.30 -3.94
C SER A 38 -4.18 -5.33 -4.77
N VAL A 39 -4.66 -4.24 -4.18
CA VAL A 39 -5.45 -3.23 -4.89
C VAL A 39 -4.76 -1.90 -4.72
N ALA A 40 -4.25 -1.35 -5.82
CA ALA A 40 -3.87 0.06 -5.83
C ALA A 40 -5.14 0.91 -5.87
N VAL A 41 -5.23 1.87 -4.97
CA VAL A 41 -6.36 2.77 -4.79
C VAL A 41 -5.88 4.19 -4.98
N ASP A 42 -6.61 4.95 -5.78
CA ASP A 42 -6.44 6.39 -5.98
C ASP A 42 -7.78 7.08 -5.71
N ILE A 43 -7.93 7.75 -4.58
CA ILE A 43 -9.19 8.41 -4.22
C ILE A 43 -9.38 9.78 -4.90
N ASN A 44 -8.31 10.35 -5.47
CA ASN A 44 -8.36 11.64 -6.16
C ASN A 44 -8.52 11.48 -7.69
N GLY A 45 -8.28 10.27 -8.21
CA GLY A 45 -8.54 9.89 -9.59
C GLY A 45 -7.80 10.77 -10.59
N GLN A 46 -8.47 11.21 -11.65
CA GLN A 46 -7.86 12.02 -12.72
C GLN A 46 -7.58 13.48 -12.32
N LYS A 47 -7.94 13.92 -11.10
CA LYS A 47 -7.83 15.34 -10.72
C LYS A 47 -6.38 15.75 -10.49
N GLY A 48 -5.56 14.87 -9.91
CA GLY A 48 -4.13 15.11 -9.64
C GLY A 48 -3.84 16.34 -8.73
N PRO A 49 -2.58 16.54 -8.31
CA PRO A 49 -1.54 15.51 -8.20
C PRO A 49 -1.94 14.45 -7.17
N ASN A 50 -1.65 13.18 -7.47
CA ASN A 50 -1.91 12.06 -6.57
C ASN A 50 -0.63 11.75 -5.77
N ILE A 51 -0.68 11.96 -4.47
CA ILE A 51 0.38 11.81 -3.49
C ILE A 51 0.25 10.45 -2.78
N ILE A 52 1.34 9.67 -2.84
CA ILE A 52 1.44 8.40 -2.15
C ILE A 52 1.21 8.57 -0.64
N GLY A 53 0.42 7.68 -0.06
CA GLY A 53 0.06 7.70 1.36
C GLY A 53 -0.94 8.78 1.74
N ARG A 54 -1.39 9.63 0.80
CA ARG A 54 -2.54 10.51 0.98
C ARG A 54 -3.75 10.04 0.20
N ASP A 55 -3.61 10.09 -1.11
CA ASP A 55 -4.69 9.83 -2.04
C ASP A 55 -4.41 8.58 -2.88
N PHE A 56 -3.15 8.13 -2.93
CA PHE A 56 -2.73 6.91 -3.58
C PHE A 56 -2.08 5.92 -2.59
N PHE A 57 -2.60 4.71 -2.48
CA PHE A 57 -2.07 3.67 -1.59
C PHE A 57 -2.44 2.27 -2.07
N ILE A 58 -1.79 1.24 -1.53
CA ILE A 58 -2.09 -0.17 -1.85
C ILE A 58 -2.70 -0.82 -0.62
N LEU A 59 -3.85 -1.47 -0.80
CA LEU A 59 -4.43 -2.37 0.20
C LEU A 59 -4.23 -3.83 -0.22
N CYS A 60 -3.94 -4.70 0.74
CA CYS A 60 -3.70 -6.12 0.52
C CYS A 60 -4.75 -6.94 1.27
N LEU A 61 -5.44 -7.84 0.57
CA LEU A 61 -6.36 -8.82 1.14
C LEU A 61 -5.65 -10.16 1.30
N TYR A 62 -5.66 -10.68 2.52
CA TYR A 62 -5.05 -11.95 2.89
C TYR A 62 -6.10 -13.08 2.97
N ASN A 63 -5.62 -14.33 2.90
CA ASN A 63 -6.46 -15.53 2.90
C ASN A 63 -7.28 -15.75 4.16
N ASN A 64 -6.90 -15.13 5.28
CA ASN A 64 -7.65 -15.08 6.52
C ASN A 64 -8.75 -13.98 6.54
N GLY A 65 -8.94 -13.27 5.43
CA GLY A 65 -9.94 -12.21 5.27
C GLY A 65 -9.52 -10.83 5.80
N VAL A 66 -8.31 -10.72 6.36
CA VAL A 66 -7.77 -9.43 6.80
C VAL A 66 -7.41 -8.58 5.59
N ILE A 67 -7.76 -7.29 5.67
CA ILE A 67 -7.24 -6.25 4.78
C ILE A 67 -6.19 -5.47 5.57
N ASP A 68 -4.97 -5.41 5.05
CA ASP A 68 -3.85 -4.72 5.68
C ASP A 68 -2.94 -4.10 4.62
N ASP A 69 -1.83 -3.51 5.05
CA ASP A 69 -0.71 -3.16 4.17
C ASP A 69 -0.05 -4.43 3.60
N THR A 70 0.99 -4.24 2.79
CA THR A 70 1.82 -5.33 2.29
C THR A 70 2.65 -5.98 3.41
N ASP A 71 2.82 -7.28 3.28
CA ASP A 71 3.76 -8.13 4.01
C ASP A 71 5.18 -8.06 3.42
N ASP A 72 5.35 -7.35 2.29
CA ASP A 72 6.65 -7.00 1.73
C ASP A 72 7.30 -5.94 2.64
N GLY A 73 7.92 -6.42 3.73
CA GLY A 73 8.38 -5.63 4.85
C GLY A 73 9.78 -5.02 4.71
N LEU A 74 10.25 -4.45 5.82
CA LEU A 74 11.62 -3.98 5.99
C LEU A 74 12.60 -5.13 5.80
N THR A 75 13.67 -4.90 5.07
CA THR A 75 14.83 -5.80 5.12
C THR A 75 15.68 -5.46 6.34
N ASP A 76 16.19 -6.47 7.04
CA ASP A 76 17.23 -6.26 8.05
C ASP A 76 18.57 -5.85 7.41
N ASP A 77 19.59 -5.65 8.25
CA ASP A 77 20.94 -5.25 7.80
C ASP A 77 21.59 -6.32 6.89
N ASP A 78 21.11 -7.56 6.95
CA ASP A 78 21.56 -8.69 6.13
C ASP A 78 20.76 -8.83 4.83
N GLY A 79 19.72 -7.99 4.63
CA GLY A 79 18.89 -7.96 3.43
C GLY A 79 17.70 -8.92 3.46
N GLU A 80 17.44 -9.56 4.60
CA GLU A 80 16.33 -10.51 4.76
C GLU A 80 15.04 -9.78 5.15
N LEU A 81 13.91 -10.18 4.57
CA LEU A 81 12.62 -9.59 4.90
C LEU A 81 12.25 -9.91 6.36
N LEU A 82 12.02 -8.86 7.15
CA LEU A 82 11.39 -8.97 8.45
C LEU A 82 9.95 -9.39 8.27
N GLU A 83 9.66 -10.66 8.58
CA GLU A 83 8.30 -11.19 8.54
C GLU A 83 7.41 -10.42 9.51
N VAL A 84 6.35 -9.82 8.97
CA VAL A 84 5.24 -9.26 9.75
C VAL A 84 4.11 -10.28 9.84
N SER A 85 3.53 -10.44 11.03
CA SER A 85 2.33 -11.28 11.19
C SER A 85 1.11 -10.57 10.60
N ILE A 86 0.15 -11.31 10.05
CA ILE A 86 -1.14 -10.76 9.60
C ILE A 86 -2.26 -11.12 10.60
N PRO A 87 -3.01 -10.15 11.15
CA PRO A 87 -2.94 -8.70 10.90
C PRO A 87 -1.66 -8.05 11.43
N ILE A 88 -1.16 -7.05 10.71
CA ILE A 88 0.05 -6.32 11.08
C ILE A 88 -0.23 -5.54 12.36
N SER A 89 0.70 -5.61 13.31
CA SER A 89 0.58 -4.89 14.57
C SER A 89 0.60 -3.37 14.34
N ARG A 90 -0.01 -2.61 15.24
CA ARG A 90 0.03 -1.13 15.19
C ARG A 90 1.48 -0.64 15.14
N GLU A 91 2.36 -1.23 15.95
CA GLU A 91 3.77 -0.84 16.05
C GLU A 91 4.53 -1.10 14.74
N ASP A 92 4.33 -2.27 14.13
CA ASP A 92 5.05 -2.62 12.91
C ASP A 92 4.55 -1.82 11.69
N ARG A 93 3.27 -1.46 11.66
CA ARG A 93 2.74 -0.49 10.67
C ARG A 93 3.44 0.87 10.80
N GLU A 94 3.66 1.38 12.01
CA GLU A 94 4.39 2.66 12.20
C GLU A 94 5.86 2.54 11.78
N LYS A 95 6.51 1.39 12.01
CA LYS A 95 7.88 1.13 11.53
C LYS A 95 7.93 1.11 10.01
N LEU A 96 7.03 0.37 9.35
CA LEU A 96 6.92 0.31 7.88
C LEU A 96 6.69 1.71 7.30
N TYR A 97 5.77 2.47 7.89
CA TYR A 97 5.52 3.85 7.47
C TYR A 97 6.77 4.72 7.59
N THR A 98 7.37 4.77 8.76
CA THR A 98 8.50 5.68 9.06
C THR A 98 9.73 5.35 8.20
N ASN A 99 10.02 4.07 8.02
CA ASN A 99 11.24 3.63 7.36
C ASN A 99 11.10 3.52 5.83
N ILE A 100 9.88 3.36 5.30
CA ILE A 100 9.64 3.13 3.86
C ILE A 100 8.76 4.22 3.24
N CYS A 101 7.48 4.30 3.62
CA CYS A 101 6.52 5.23 3.01
C CYS A 101 6.94 6.70 3.16
N ALA A 102 7.30 7.10 4.39
CA ALA A 102 7.65 8.47 4.71
C ALA A 102 9.07 8.85 4.26
N SER A 103 9.95 7.87 4.05
CA SER A 103 11.35 8.08 3.67
C SER A 103 11.53 8.30 2.16
N ASP A 104 10.62 7.79 1.33
CA ASP A 104 10.68 7.90 -0.12
C ASP A 104 9.28 8.04 -0.73
N SER A 105 9.04 9.20 -1.35
CA SER A 105 7.76 9.54 -2.02
C SER A 105 7.36 8.65 -3.20
N SER A 106 8.21 7.69 -3.61
CA SER A 106 7.92 6.67 -4.62
C SER A 106 7.47 5.33 -4.04
N LYS A 107 7.54 5.14 -2.70
CA LYS A 107 7.24 3.89 -2.03
C LYS A 107 5.83 3.87 -1.44
N THR A 108 5.08 2.82 -1.74
CA THR A 108 3.71 2.63 -1.25
C THR A 108 3.60 1.77 -0.01
N THR A 109 4.61 0.93 0.27
CA THR A 109 4.68 0.05 1.43
C THR A 109 4.66 0.85 2.73
N GLY A 110 3.79 0.46 3.66
CA GLY A 110 3.65 1.08 4.98
C GLY A 110 2.70 2.29 4.99
N CYS A 111 2.29 2.79 3.83
CA CYS A 111 1.40 3.94 3.75
C CYS A 111 -0.03 3.59 4.18
N PHE A 112 -0.57 2.45 3.76
CA PHE A 112 -1.93 2.06 4.11
C PHE A 112 -2.05 1.63 5.56
N GLY A 113 -1.03 0.95 6.10
CA GLY A 113 -0.92 0.63 7.51
C GLY A 113 -1.00 1.87 8.39
N LYS A 114 -0.39 2.98 7.96
CA LYS A 114 -0.51 4.27 8.66
C LYS A 114 -1.95 4.78 8.67
N ILE A 115 -2.62 4.78 7.53
CA ILE A 115 -4.03 5.19 7.40
C ILE A 115 -4.94 4.34 8.31
N LEU A 116 -4.71 3.02 8.36
CA LEU A 116 -5.43 2.12 9.26
C LEU A 116 -5.20 2.46 10.74
N ASN A 117 -3.94 2.72 11.12
CA ASN A 117 -3.59 3.08 12.49
C ASN A 117 -4.23 4.41 12.94
N ASP A 118 -4.40 5.33 11.99
CA ASP A 118 -4.98 6.64 12.23
C ASP A 118 -6.52 6.65 12.04
N ASN A 119 -7.15 5.47 11.95
CA ASN A 119 -8.60 5.32 11.76
C ASN A 119 -9.14 6.11 10.56
N TRP A 120 -8.40 6.17 9.46
CA TRP A 120 -8.72 6.96 8.26
C TRP A 120 -8.72 8.48 8.47
N GLU A 121 -8.23 8.97 9.62
CA GLU A 121 -7.98 10.40 9.83
C GLU A 121 -6.64 10.79 9.23
N MET A 122 -6.69 11.52 8.13
CA MET A 122 -5.50 12.02 7.45
C MET A 122 -5.10 13.36 8.07
N THR A 123 -4.14 13.37 9.00
CA THR A 123 -3.58 14.62 9.53
C THR A 123 -2.48 15.11 8.57
N TYR A 124 -2.80 16.16 7.82
CA TYR A 124 -1.88 16.83 6.89
C TYR A 124 -0.96 17.84 7.59
#